data_AF-Q2C9D3-F1
#
_entry.id   AF-Q2C9D3-F1
#
_cell.length_a   1.000
_cell.length_b   1.000
_cell.length_c   1.000
_cell.angle_alpha   90.00
_cell.angle_beta   90.00
_cell.angle_gamma   90.00
#
_symmetry.space_group_name_H-M   'P 1'
#
loop_
_entity.id
_entity.type
_entity.pdbx_description
1 polymer ?
#
loop_
_entity_poly.entity_id
_entity_poly.type
_entity_poly.pdbx_seq_one_letter_code
_entity_poly.pdbx_strand_id
1 'polypeptide(L)'
;MKKTLLTLLLASCFSSAASACTGITLGTTDNDHIQARTIEWGHSDLNSKLIVSPRNYSYTSTMPDQKQGLTWKSKYGFTGISVSDDRFIAEGINEKGLTAGLFYFRGYG
;
A
#
# COMPACT_ATOMS: atom_id res chain seq x y z
N MET A 1 -23.21 -37.69 19.39
CA MET A 1 -21.94 -37.48 20.13
C MET A 1 -20.72 -37.88 19.31
N LYS A 2 -20.48 -39.17 18.98
CA LYS A 2 -19.28 -39.59 18.21
C LYS A 2 -19.16 -38.95 16.81
N LYS A 3 -20.26 -38.86 16.06
CA LYS A 3 -20.27 -38.20 14.73
C LYS A 3 -20.01 -36.70 14.82
N THR A 4 -20.63 -36.03 15.79
CA THR A 4 -20.46 -34.59 16.07
C THR A 4 -19.04 -34.22 16.50
N LEU A 5 -18.40 -35.10 17.28
CA LEU A 5 -17.00 -34.94 17.69
C LEU A 5 -16.04 -35.11 16.51
N LEU A 6 -16.36 -36.03 15.59
CA LEU A 6 -15.58 -36.27 14.38
C LEU A 6 -15.68 -35.10 13.38
N THR A 7 -16.85 -34.47 13.24
CA THR A 7 -17.00 -33.26 12.43
C THR A 7 -16.24 -32.07 13.00
N LEU A 8 -16.19 -31.93 14.32
CA LEU A 8 -15.45 -30.84 14.98
C LEU A 8 -13.93 -31.00 14.81
N LEU A 9 -13.41 -32.24 14.86
CA LEU A 9 -12.00 -32.54 14.60
C LEU A 9 -11.61 -32.29 13.12
N LEU A 10 -12.48 -32.64 12.17
CA LEU A 10 -12.19 -32.41 10.74
C LEU A 10 -12.14 -30.92 10.40
N ALA A 11 -12.98 -30.09 11.03
CA ALA A 11 -13.00 -28.64 10.79
C ALA A 11 -11.73 -27.94 11.29
N SER A 12 -11.08 -28.44 12.35
CA SER A 12 -9.85 -27.85 12.89
C SER A 12 -8.61 -28.02 12.02
N CYS A 13 -8.62 -28.91 11.02
CA CYS A 13 -7.46 -29.16 10.15
C CYS A 13 -7.38 -28.23 8.93
N PHE A 14 -8.36 -27.35 8.71
CA PHE A 14 -8.39 -26.43 7.55
C PHE A 14 -7.91 -25.00 7.86
N SER A 15 -7.32 -24.78 9.03
CA SER A 15 -6.72 -23.49 9.39
C SER A 15 -5.37 -23.31 8.69
N SER A 16 -5.39 -23.12 7.37
CA SER A 16 -4.21 -22.63 6.65
C SER A 16 -3.97 -21.18 7.09
N ALA A 17 -2.85 -20.94 7.76
CA ALA A 17 -2.37 -19.57 7.93
C ALA A 17 -2.16 -18.98 6.52
N ALA A 18 -3.03 -18.08 6.11
CA ALA A 18 -2.84 -17.36 4.86
C ALA A 18 -1.56 -16.53 5.01
N SER A 19 -0.57 -16.78 4.16
CA SER A 19 0.57 -15.87 3.97
C SER A 19 0.04 -14.62 3.26
N ALA A 20 -0.62 -13.75 4.00
CA ALA A 20 -1.20 -12.52 3.49
C ALA A 20 -0.09 -11.48 3.26
N CYS A 21 0.69 -11.66 2.19
CA CYS A 21 1.49 -10.58 1.66
C CYS A 21 0.51 -9.50 1.17
N THR A 22 0.50 -8.34 1.82
CA THR A 22 -0.31 -7.19 1.38
C THR A 22 0.27 -6.50 0.14
N GLY A 23 1.49 -6.89 -0.26
CA GLY A 23 2.15 -6.48 -1.50
C GLY A 23 3.05 -7.57 -2.06
N ILE A 24 3.13 -7.64 -3.39
CA ILE A 24 3.94 -8.60 -4.15
C ILE A 24 4.63 -7.91 -5.32
N THR A 25 5.72 -8.52 -5.78
CA THR A 25 6.34 -8.23 -7.08
C THR A 25 6.38 -9.50 -7.90
N LEU A 26 5.86 -9.44 -9.11
CA LEU A 26 5.85 -10.52 -10.09
C LEU A 26 6.85 -10.17 -11.20
N GLY A 27 7.79 -11.08 -11.47
CA GLY A 27 8.63 -11.02 -12.67
C GLY A 27 7.99 -11.81 -13.80
N THR A 28 7.97 -11.27 -15.01
CA THR A 28 7.53 -12.00 -16.21
C THR A 28 8.70 -12.77 -16.84
N THR A 29 8.39 -13.70 -17.74
CA THR A 29 9.42 -14.40 -18.55
C THR A 29 10.16 -13.46 -19.51
N ASP A 30 9.56 -12.31 -19.82
CA ASP A 30 10.11 -11.29 -20.70
C ASP A 30 10.90 -10.21 -19.93
N ASN A 31 11.22 -10.48 -18.66
CA ASN A 31 11.98 -9.59 -17.77
C ASN A 31 11.28 -8.27 -17.42
N ASP A 32 9.94 -8.24 -17.47
CA ASP A 32 9.14 -7.15 -16.90
C ASP A 32 8.87 -7.38 -15.40
N HIS A 33 8.58 -6.29 -14.68
CA HIS A 33 8.23 -6.33 -13.27
C HIS A 33 6.85 -5.70 -13.04
N ILE A 34 5.96 -6.45 -12.40
CA ILE A 34 4.63 -6.02 -12.01
C ILE A 34 4.59 -5.97 -10.48
N GLN A 35 4.32 -4.80 -9.91
CA GLN A 35 4.04 -4.66 -8.49
C GLN A 35 2.53 -4.59 -8.27
N ALA A 36 2.05 -5.30 -7.25
CA ALA A 36 0.65 -5.24 -6.84
C ALA A 36 0.54 -5.25 -5.32
N ARG A 37 -0.51 -4.60 -4.82
CA ARG A 37 -0.83 -4.57 -3.39
C ARG A 37 -2.33 -4.46 -3.15
N THR A 38 -2.75 -4.74 -1.94
CA THR A 38 -4.10 -4.46 -1.41
C THR A 38 -3.97 -3.42 -0.30
N ILE A 39 -4.83 -2.38 -0.25
CA ILE A 39 -4.85 -1.38 0.84
C ILE A 39 -5.95 -1.73 1.82
N GLU A 40 -5.57 -2.25 2.99
CA GLU A 40 -6.50 -2.61 4.05
C GLU A 40 -6.55 -1.53 5.14
N TRP A 41 -7.75 -1.00 5.38
CA TRP A 41 -8.00 -0.08 6.47
C TRP A 41 -9.41 -0.28 7.02
N GLY A 42 -9.51 -0.42 8.34
CA GLY A 42 -10.77 -0.78 9.01
C GLY A 42 -11.40 0.33 9.85
N HIS A 43 -10.72 1.48 10.03
CA HIS A 43 -11.19 2.51 10.96
C HIS A 43 -12.17 3.50 10.33
N SER A 44 -11.97 3.85 9.06
CA SER A 44 -12.74 4.90 8.37
C SER A 44 -12.65 4.72 6.85
N ASP A 45 -13.43 5.49 6.10
CA ASP A 45 -13.16 5.64 4.67
C ASP A 45 -11.87 6.44 4.47
N LEU A 46 -10.98 5.95 3.61
CA LEU A 46 -9.74 6.64 3.25
C LEU A 46 -9.97 7.76 2.23
N ASN A 47 -11.13 7.78 1.56
CA ASN A 47 -11.45 8.72 0.46
C ASN A 47 -10.37 8.71 -0.64
N SER A 48 -9.86 7.53 -0.96
CA SER A 48 -8.75 7.35 -1.90
C SER A 48 -9.06 7.87 -3.29
N LYS A 49 -8.08 8.56 -3.89
CA LYS A 49 -8.15 9.11 -5.25
C LYS A 49 -6.97 8.66 -6.08
N LEU A 50 -7.17 8.57 -7.39
CA LEU A 50 -6.07 8.52 -8.34
C LEU A 50 -5.46 9.92 -8.47
N ILE A 51 -4.18 10.05 -8.12
CA ILE A 51 -3.42 11.30 -8.19
C ILE A 51 -2.49 11.24 -9.39
N VAL A 52 -2.50 12.29 -10.21
CA VAL A 52 -1.55 12.49 -11.30
C VAL A 52 -0.71 13.72 -10.97
N SER A 53 0.57 13.52 -10.67
CA SER A 53 1.51 14.61 -10.35
C SER A 53 2.42 14.91 -11.54
N PRO A 54 2.56 16.18 -11.95
CA PRO A 54 3.51 16.57 -12.98
C PRO A 54 4.95 16.63 -12.46
N ARG A 55 5.90 16.79 -13.40
CA ARG A 55 7.29 17.19 -13.11
C ARG A 55 7.33 18.63 -12.58
N ASN A 56 8.39 18.96 -11.85
CA ASN A 56 8.67 20.27 -11.28
C ASN A 56 7.59 20.80 -10.32
N TYR A 57 6.71 19.93 -9.82
CA TYR A 57 5.74 20.28 -8.79
C TYR A 57 6.47 20.50 -7.46
N SER A 58 6.10 21.56 -6.73
CA SER A 58 6.72 21.91 -5.46
C SER A 58 5.99 21.21 -4.31
N TYR A 59 6.72 20.39 -3.56
CA TYR A 59 6.24 19.69 -2.38
C TYR A 59 6.90 20.29 -1.14
N THR A 60 6.16 20.32 -0.03
CA THR A 60 6.66 20.68 1.29
C THR A 60 6.15 19.65 2.29
N SER A 61 7.05 18.99 3.02
CA SER A 61 6.66 18.02 4.05
C SER A 61 6.08 18.72 5.27
N THR A 62 5.29 17.98 6.06
CA THR A 62 4.73 18.46 7.33
C THR A 62 5.47 17.78 8.48
N MET A 63 5.98 18.55 9.43
CA MET A 63 6.66 18.03 10.62
C MET A 63 5.65 17.61 11.70
N PRO A 64 6.07 16.83 12.72
CA PRO A 64 5.17 16.40 13.81
C PRO A 64 4.48 17.56 14.55
N ASP A 65 5.13 18.73 14.62
CA ASP A 65 4.58 19.95 15.23
C ASP A 65 3.75 20.80 14.25
N GLN A 66 3.36 20.23 13.11
CA GLN A 66 2.58 20.85 12.03
C GLN A 66 3.28 22.01 11.31
N LYS A 67 4.57 22.24 11.56
CA LYS A 67 5.34 23.23 10.80
C LYS A 67 5.79 22.66 9.46
N GLN A 68 6.19 23.57 8.57
CA GLN A 68 6.78 23.21 7.28
C GLN A 68 8.12 22.50 7.48
N GLY A 69 8.28 21.36 6.82
CA GLY A 69 9.53 20.63 6.74
C GLY A 69 10.28 20.91 5.44
N LEU A 70 10.94 19.88 4.91
CA LEU A 70 11.71 19.96 3.68
C LEU A 70 10.82 20.35 2.49
N THR A 71 11.31 21.26 1.66
CA THR A 71 10.69 21.62 0.38
C THR A 71 11.55 21.13 -0.77
N TRP A 72 10.93 20.51 -1.77
CA TRP A 72 11.61 20.02 -2.97
C TRP A 72 10.73 20.16 -4.21
N LYS A 73 11.35 20.14 -5.40
CA LYS A 73 10.65 20.03 -6.67
C LYS A 73 10.76 18.62 -7.22
N SER A 74 9.66 18.06 -7.73
CA SER A 74 9.67 16.74 -8.34
C SER A 74 10.54 16.71 -9.59
N LYS A 75 11.47 15.75 -9.67
CA LYS A 75 12.23 15.50 -10.90
C LYS A 75 11.38 14.77 -11.95
N TYR A 76 10.52 13.86 -11.48
CA TYR A 76 9.69 13.01 -12.31
C TYR A 76 8.21 13.21 -12.00
N GLY A 77 7.37 13.07 -13.02
CA GLY A 77 5.92 12.90 -12.85
C GLY A 77 5.60 11.48 -12.38
N PHE A 78 4.48 11.33 -11.67
CA PHE A 78 4.02 10.04 -11.18
C PHE A 78 2.50 9.97 -11.12
N THR A 79 1.99 8.74 -11.08
CA THR A 79 0.60 8.45 -10.74
C THR A 79 0.55 7.56 -9.51
N GLY A 80 -0.46 7.72 -8.66
CA GLY A 80 -0.59 6.92 -7.44
C GLY A 80 -1.96 7.04 -6.79
N ILE A 81 -2.19 6.23 -5.76
CA ILE A 81 -3.42 6.22 -4.97
C ILE A 81 -3.20 6.98 -3.66
N SER A 82 -3.96 8.05 -3.44
CA SER A 82 -3.96 8.75 -2.17
C SER A 82 -4.76 8.01 -1.11
N VAL A 83 -4.50 8.35 0.14
CA VAL A 83 -5.35 7.94 1.28
C VAL A 83 -5.87 9.19 1.99
N SER A 84 -5.74 9.31 3.31
CA SER A 84 -6.25 10.39 4.17
C SER A 84 -6.01 11.84 3.70
N ASP A 85 -5.05 12.09 2.81
CA ASP A 85 -4.77 13.38 2.18
C ASP A 85 -4.28 13.14 0.75
N ASP A 86 -4.61 14.03 -0.19
CA ASP A 86 -4.25 13.92 -1.62
C ASP A 86 -2.73 13.86 -1.85
N ARG A 87 -1.93 14.33 -0.89
CA ARG A 87 -0.45 14.27 -0.91
C ARG A 87 0.10 12.98 -0.31
N PHE A 88 -0.71 12.21 0.42
CA PHE A 88 -0.28 10.98 1.08
C PHE A 88 -0.55 9.79 0.18
N ILE A 89 0.45 9.48 -0.65
CA ILE A 89 0.38 8.45 -1.69
C ILE A 89 0.79 7.10 -1.11
N ALA A 90 -0.15 6.17 -1.02
CA ALA A 90 0.08 4.86 -0.42
C ALA A 90 0.63 3.82 -1.40
N GLU A 91 0.48 4.06 -2.70
CA GLU A 91 1.04 3.26 -3.80
C GLU A 91 1.17 4.14 -5.04
N GLY A 92 2.21 3.93 -5.85
CA GLY A 92 2.36 4.69 -7.09
C GLY A 92 3.56 4.27 -7.94
N ILE A 93 3.57 4.78 -9.17
CA ILE A 93 4.61 4.57 -10.17
C ILE A 93 4.98 5.89 -10.83
N ASN A 94 6.28 6.13 -11.00
CA ASN A 94 6.76 7.28 -11.76
C ASN A 94 7.00 6.95 -13.23
N GLU A 95 7.21 7.98 -14.06
CA GLU A 95 7.49 7.82 -15.50
C GLU A 95 8.81 7.11 -15.85
N LYS A 96 9.60 6.70 -14.85
CA LYS A 96 10.82 5.89 -15.00
C LYS A 96 10.62 4.45 -14.55
N GLY A 97 9.37 4.06 -14.23
CA GLY A 97 9.03 2.71 -13.81
C GLY A 97 9.39 2.38 -12.36
N LEU A 98 9.84 3.36 -11.57
CA LEU A 98 10.04 3.15 -10.14
C LEU A 98 8.67 3.13 -9.45
N THR A 99 8.38 2.03 -8.78
CA THR A 99 7.17 1.87 -7.97
C THR A 99 7.50 1.96 -6.47
N ALA A 100 6.57 2.47 -5.66
CA ALA A 100 6.76 2.61 -4.22
C ALA A 100 5.43 2.53 -3.45
N GLY A 101 5.35 1.59 -2.51
CA GLY A 101 4.19 1.38 -1.65
C GLY A 101 4.48 1.69 -0.19
N LEU A 102 3.52 2.34 0.49
CA LEU A 102 3.54 2.58 1.93
C LEU A 102 2.67 1.53 2.65
N PHE A 103 3.28 0.78 3.55
CA PHE A 103 2.61 -0.24 4.36
C PHE A 103 2.46 0.24 5.80
N TYR A 104 1.23 0.13 6.32
CA TYR A 104 0.95 0.53 7.68
C TYR A 104 1.52 -0.50 8.66
N PHE A 105 2.36 -0.04 9.59
CA PHE A 105 3.02 -0.88 10.58
C PHE A 105 2.75 -0.34 11.99
N ARG A 106 1.80 -0.96 12.70
CA ARG A 106 1.36 -0.48 14.02
C ARG A 106 2.54 -0.44 14.99
N GLY A 107 2.75 0.71 15.64
CA GLY A 107 3.84 0.93 16.60
C GLY A 107 5.17 1.34 15.98
N TYR A 108 5.24 1.46 14.65
CA TYR A 108 6.39 2.00 13.93
C TYR A 108 5.91 3.18 13.06
N GLY A 109 6.22 4.40 13.49
CA GLY A 109 5.82 5.65 12.83
C GLY A 109 5.43 6.73 13.81
#